data_AF-A0A8D8ARJ0-F1
#
_entry.id   AF-A0A8D8ARJ0-F1
#
_cell.length_a   1.000
_cell.length_b   1.000
_cell.length_c   1.000
_cell.angle_alpha   90.00
_cell.angle_beta   90.00
_cell.angle_gamma   90.00
#
_symmetry.space_group_name_H-M   'P 1'
#
loop_
_entity.id
_entity.type
_entity.pdbx_description
1 polymer ?
#
loop_
_entity_poly.entity_id
_entity_poly.type
_entity_poly.pdbx_seq_one_letter_code
_entity_poly.pdbx_strand_id
1 'polypeptide(L)'
;MSTAEENTAKSAATGPPQKQDPDEKRVGCAHYKRRAKFVTPCCNKFYMCRYCHDENETHFFNRKTVTELICTECNTRQRVQAECEKCGVRFGKYTCLVCNLFDDEDRSQYHCDGCGICRVGGRTRFFHCEVCNMCLPMQLKYDGHRCVENVSRSNCPVCLEDIHTSRIPCHIPDCGHLLHRTCFEELVIRCVC
;
A
#
# COMPACT_ATOMS: atom_id res chain seq x y z
N MET A 1 -35.84 -37.09 42.81
CA MET A 1 -37.03 -36.36 42.37
C MET A 1 -36.59 -34.95 42.00
N SER A 2 -36.33 -34.54 40.75
CA SER A 2 -36.24 -35.15 39.40
C SER A 2 -37.00 -34.28 38.39
N THR A 3 -36.27 -33.35 37.75
CA THR A 3 -36.55 -32.56 36.52
C THR A 3 -35.23 -31.84 36.18
N ALA A 4 -34.71 -31.66 34.95
CA ALA A 4 -35.11 -32.01 33.57
C ALA A 4 -36.31 -31.23 32.98
N GLU A 5 -36.18 -30.41 31.91
CA GLU A 5 -34.95 -29.83 31.32
C GLU A 5 -35.01 -28.27 31.31
N GLU A 6 -34.97 -27.45 30.24
CA GLU A 6 -34.99 -27.60 28.77
C GLU A 6 -33.92 -26.74 28.07
N ASN A 7 -33.68 -27.02 26.77
CA ASN A 7 -32.69 -26.36 25.92
C ASN A 7 -33.18 -25.04 25.29
N THR A 8 -32.24 -24.16 24.92
CA THR A 8 -32.22 -23.53 23.57
C THR A 8 -30.79 -23.09 23.23
N ALA A 9 -30.10 -23.88 22.41
CA ALA A 9 -28.91 -23.42 21.71
C ALA A 9 -29.31 -22.58 20.48
N LYS A 10 -28.58 -21.48 20.20
CA LYS A 10 -28.68 -20.74 18.93
C LYS A 10 -27.33 -20.64 18.25
N SER A 11 -27.03 -21.65 17.44
CA SER A 11 -25.91 -21.62 16.50
C SER A 11 -26.15 -20.57 15.41
N ALA A 12 -25.31 -19.54 15.34
CA ALA A 12 -25.23 -18.67 14.17
C ALA A 12 -24.42 -19.39 13.08
N ALA A 13 -24.89 -19.34 11.82
CA ALA A 13 -24.39 -20.22 10.78
C ALA A 13 -22.99 -19.83 10.27
N THR A 14 -22.01 -20.74 10.43
CA THR A 14 -20.76 -20.69 9.67
C THR A 14 -21.08 -20.92 8.19
N GLY A 15 -21.02 -19.86 7.38
CA GLY A 15 -21.15 -19.97 5.93
C GLY A 15 -20.09 -20.91 5.34
N PRO A 16 -20.41 -21.71 4.30
CA PRO A 16 -19.45 -22.66 3.74
C PRO A 16 -18.23 -21.92 3.17
N PRO A 17 -17.01 -22.47 3.30
CA PRO A 17 -15.81 -21.85 2.74
C PRO A 17 -15.96 -21.73 1.23
N GLN A 18 -15.71 -20.53 0.70
CA GLN A 18 -15.81 -20.26 -0.73
C GLN A 18 -14.79 -21.12 -1.49
N LYS A 19 -15.30 -22.10 -2.25
CA LYS A 19 -14.50 -22.87 -3.20
C LYS A 19 -13.97 -21.89 -4.25
N GLN A 20 -12.66 -21.85 -4.42
CA GLN A 20 -12.02 -21.04 -5.46
C GLN A 20 -11.99 -21.86 -6.74
N ASP A 21 -12.65 -21.39 -7.80
CA ASP A 21 -12.58 -22.04 -9.11
C ASP A 21 -11.15 -21.94 -9.67
N PRO A 22 -10.56 -23.04 -10.16
CA PRO A 22 -9.12 -23.13 -10.34
C PRO A 22 -8.55 -22.48 -11.61
N ASP A 23 -9.37 -21.91 -12.50
CA ASP A 23 -8.94 -21.53 -13.87
C ASP A 23 -9.13 -20.03 -14.23
N GLU A 24 -9.69 -19.19 -13.34
CA GLU A 24 -9.58 -17.73 -13.54
C GLU A 24 -8.19 -17.25 -13.08
N LYS A 25 -7.26 -17.09 -14.04
CA LYS A 25 -5.93 -16.47 -13.80
C LYS A 25 -6.05 -15.00 -13.36
N ARG A 26 -6.36 -14.76 -12.09
CA ARG A 26 -6.41 -13.41 -11.49
C ARG A 26 -5.03 -12.76 -11.47
N VAL A 27 -4.81 -11.84 -12.43
CA VAL A 27 -3.56 -11.06 -12.58
C VAL A 27 -3.44 -10.00 -11.48
N GLY A 28 -3.04 -10.41 -10.28
CA GLY A 28 -2.76 -9.53 -9.15
C GLY A 28 -3.64 -9.78 -7.93
N CYS A 29 -4.05 -8.69 -7.29
CA CYS A 29 -4.97 -8.66 -6.15
C CYS A 29 -5.70 -7.31 -6.14
N ALA A 30 -6.60 -7.08 -5.17
CA ALA A 30 -7.33 -5.81 -5.03
C ALA A 30 -6.42 -4.57 -4.91
N HIS A 31 -5.15 -4.75 -4.53
CA HIS A 31 -4.19 -3.67 -4.32
C HIS A 31 -3.37 -3.27 -5.55
N TYR A 32 -2.97 -4.25 -6.35
CA TYR A 32 -2.04 -4.11 -7.48
C TYR A 32 -2.29 -5.19 -8.52
N LYS A 33 -2.31 -4.83 -9.81
CA LYS A 33 -2.44 -5.77 -10.92
C LYS A 33 -1.04 -6.19 -11.35
N ARG A 34 -0.70 -7.48 -11.32
CA ARG A 34 0.69 -7.94 -11.51
C ARG A 34 0.82 -9.44 -11.79
N ARG A 35 1.97 -9.88 -12.29
CA ARG A 35 2.29 -11.29 -12.58
C ARG A 35 3.35 -11.93 -11.67
N ALA A 36 3.54 -11.42 -10.46
CA ALA A 36 4.54 -11.92 -9.50
C ALA A 36 4.03 -11.98 -8.05
N LYS A 37 4.21 -13.13 -7.40
CA LYS A 37 4.18 -13.28 -5.94
C LYS A 37 5.55 -12.91 -5.36
N PHE A 38 5.58 -12.23 -4.22
CA PHE A 38 6.81 -12.04 -3.45
C PHE A 38 7.09 -13.28 -2.61
N VAL A 39 8.35 -13.71 -2.54
CA VAL A 39 8.85 -14.54 -1.42
C VAL A 39 9.12 -13.58 -0.26
N THR A 40 8.45 -13.74 0.88
CA THR A 40 8.52 -12.76 1.98
C THR A 40 9.59 -13.13 3.01
N PRO A 41 10.74 -12.41 3.11
CA PRO A 41 11.90 -12.87 3.90
C PRO A 41 11.66 -12.92 5.42
N CYS A 42 10.61 -12.27 5.91
CA CYS A 42 10.20 -12.27 7.31
C CYS A 42 9.58 -13.59 7.77
N CYS A 43 8.98 -14.37 6.88
CA CYS A 43 8.19 -15.56 7.23
C CYS A 43 8.26 -16.70 6.19
N ASN A 44 9.02 -16.55 5.10
CA ASN A 44 9.19 -17.50 3.99
C ASN A 44 7.88 -17.97 3.32
N LYS A 45 6.83 -17.14 3.39
CA LYS A 45 5.54 -17.34 2.72
C LYS A 45 5.51 -16.60 1.37
N PHE A 46 4.37 -16.69 0.66
CA PHE A 46 4.22 -16.14 -0.70
C PHE A 46 2.95 -15.29 -0.85
N TYR A 47 3.11 -13.99 -1.12
CA TYR A 47 1.97 -13.06 -1.21
C TYR A 47 1.93 -12.25 -2.51
N MET A 48 0.73 -11.93 -2.99
CA MET A 48 0.53 -11.09 -4.17
C MET A 48 0.95 -9.63 -3.96
N CYS A 49 1.01 -9.12 -2.72
CA CYS A 49 1.61 -7.81 -2.42
C CYS A 49 1.93 -7.67 -0.92
N ARG A 50 2.44 -6.49 -0.50
CA ARG A 50 2.64 -6.16 0.91
C ARG A 50 1.33 -6.20 1.71
N TYR A 51 0.28 -5.52 1.24
CA TYR A 51 -0.97 -5.43 2.01
C TYR A 51 -1.59 -6.81 2.23
N CYS A 52 -1.60 -7.68 1.21
CA CYS A 52 -2.07 -9.07 1.38
C CYS A 52 -1.22 -9.92 2.34
N HIS A 53 0.03 -9.54 2.64
CA HIS A 53 0.78 -10.11 3.76
C HIS A 53 0.30 -9.50 5.07
N ASP A 54 0.36 -8.17 5.20
CA ASP A 54 -0.01 -7.41 6.41
C ASP A 54 -1.47 -7.65 6.86
N GLU A 55 -2.35 -8.09 5.95
CA GLU A 55 -3.75 -8.48 6.19
C GLU A 55 -3.94 -9.92 6.70
N ASN A 56 -2.95 -10.80 6.52
CA ASN A 56 -3.02 -12.23 6.83
C ASN A 56 -1.98 -12.66 7.87
N GLU A 57 -1.09 -11.77 8.29
CA GLU A 57 0.03 -12.05 9.19
C GLU A 57 0.06 -11.04 10.34
N THR A 58 0.51 -11.47 11.53
CA THR A 58 0.61 -10.62 12.73
C THR A 58 1.77 -9.61 12.72
N HIS A 59 2.38 -9.35 11.56
CA HIS A 59 3.56 -8.50 11.42
C HIS A 59 3.62 -7.81 10.05
N PHE A 60 4.24 -6.64 10.00
CA PHE A 60 4.40 -5.86 8.76
C PHE A 60 5.59 -6.32 7.92
N PHE A 61 5.40 -6.38 6.61
CA PHE A 61 6.43 -6.81 5.66
C PHE A 61 7.06 -5.64 4.89
N ASN A 62 8.37 -5.44 5.08
CA ASN A 62 9.14 -4.47 4.32
C ASN A 62 9.48 -5.01 2.91
N ARG A 63 8.62 -4.71 1.93
CA ARG A 63 8.84 -5.09 0.51
C ARG A 63 10.23 -4.77 -0.06
N LYS A 64 10.98 -3.80 0.47
CA LYS A 64 12.35 -3.49 -0.02
C LYS A 64 13.37 -4.62 0.26
N THR A 65 13.09 -5.55 1.19
CA THR A 65 14.00 -6.67 1.50
C THR A 65 13.82 -7.89 0.59
N VAL A 66 12.82 -7.89 -0.30
CA VAL A 66 12.57 -9.02 -1.22
C VAL A 66 13.75 -9.19 -2.17
N THR A 67 14.29 -10.41 -2.20
CA THR A 67 15.32 -10.87 -3.13
C THR A 67 14.77 -11.79 -4.22
N GLU A 68 13.59 -12.40 -4.00
CA GLU A 68 13.01 -13.43 -4.87
C GLU A 68 11.51 -13.22 -5.18
N LEU A 69 11.13 -13.62 -6.40
CA LEU A 69 9.77 -13.58 -6.95
C LEU A 69 9.35 -14.96 -7.43
N ILE A 70 8.04 -15.22 -7.47
CA ILE A 70 7.47 -16.36 -8.21
C ILE A 70 6.53 -15.82 -9.30
N CYS A 71 6.84 -16.12 -10.56
CA CYS A 71 6.02 -15.75 -11.71
C CYS A 71 4.67 -16.47 -11.68
N THR A 72 3.55 -15.74 -11.81
CA THR A 72 2.20 -16.35 -11.79
C THR A 72 1.81 -17.04 -13.09
N GLU A 73 2.53 -16.80 -14.20
CA GLU A 73 2.20 -17.41 -15.50
C GLU A 73 2.85 -18.79 -15.70
N CYS A 74 4.05 -19.00 -15.16
CA CYS A 74 4.85 -20.22 -15.38
C CYS A 74 5.42 -20.84 -14.09
N ASN A 75 5.07 -20.29 -12.92
CA ASN A 75 5.48 -20.72 -11.57
C ASN A 75 7.01 -20.75 -11.29
N THR A 76 7.83 -20.11 -12.14
CA THR A 76 9.27 -19.98 -11.88
C THR A 76 9.56 -19.07 -10.69
N ARG A 77 10.15 -19.65 -9.63
CA ARG A 77 10.86 -18.94 -8.56
C ARG A 77 12.20 -18.44 -9.08
N GLN A 78 12.49 -17.17 -8.88
CA GLN A 78 13.64 -16.45 -9.46
C GLN A 78 14.01 -15.21 -8.63
N ARG A 79 15.09 -14.52 -9.01
CA ARG A 79 15.48 -13.24 -8.38
C ARG A 79 14.50 -12.11 -8.72
N VAL A 80 14.57 -11.00 -7.96
CA VAL A 80 13.90 -9.75 -8.32
C VAL A 80 14.46 -9.18 -9.64
N GLN A 81 13.58 -8.99 -10.60
CA GLN A 81 13.83 -8.38 -11.92
C GLN A 81 12.48 -7.92 -12.52
N ALA A 82 12.49 -7.29 -13.70
CA ALA A 82 11.27 -6.74 -14.32
C ALA A 82 10.40 -7.79 -15.06
N GLU A 83 11.04 -8.83 -15.60
CA GLU A 83 10.49 -9.79 -16.55
C GLU A 83 10.91 -11.22 -16.16
N CYS A 84 10.09 -12.21 -16.48
CA CYS A 84 10.36 -13.60 -16.07
C CYS A 84 11.46 -14.25 -16.92
N GLU A 85 12.53 -14.74 -16.27
CA GLU A 85 13.66 -15.44 -16.93
C GLU A 85 13.26 -16.67 -17.77
N LYS A 86 12.13 -17.32 -17.46
CA LYS A 86 11.66 -18.52 -18.18
C LYS A 86 10.68 -18.23 -19.32
N CYS A 87 9.84 -17.20 -19.20
CA CYS A 87 8.76 -16.95 -20.17
C CYS A 87 8.67 -15.52 -20.70
N GLY A 88 9.64 -14.65 -20.37
CA GLY A 88 9.70 -13.26 -20.82
C GLY A 88 8.60 -12.34 -20.28
N VAL A 89 7.64 -12.85 -19.50
CA VAL A 89 6.47 -12.04 -19.11
C VAL A 89 6.85 -10.95 -18.12
N ARG A 90 6.47 -9.71 -18.44
CA ARG A 90 6.67 -8.55 -17.57
C ARG A 90 5.75 -8.59 -16.37
N PHE A 91 6.31 -8.36 -15.18
CA PHE A 91 5.58 -8.47 -13.92
C PHE A 91 4.65 -7.29 -13.63
N GLY A 92 4.96 -6.11 -14.20
CA GLY A 92 4.13 -4.91 -14.19
C GLY A 92 4.57 -3.90 -15.24
N LYS A 93 3.62 -3.26 -15.95
CA LYS A 93 3.90 -2.11 -16.83
C LYS A 93 4.77 -1.07 -16.14
N TYR A 94 4.33 -0.59 -14.98
CA TYR A 94 5.19 0.11 -14.04
C TYR A 94 5.99 -0.90 -13.23
N THR A 95 7.30 -0.71 -13.19
CA THR A 95 8.25 -1.51 -12.41
C THR A 95 9.25 -0.57 -11.74
N CYS A 96 9.42 -0.70 -10.42
CA CYS A 96 10.44 0.00 -9.65
C CYS A 96 11.13 -0.98 -8.70
N LEU A 97 12.34 -1.41 -9.09
CA LEU A 97 13.13 -2.40 -8.35
C LEU A 97 13.59 -1.84 -6.98
N VAL A 98 13.94 -0.55 -6.89
CA VAL A 98 14.29 0.15 -5.63
C VAL A 98 13.16 0.06 -4.57
N CYS A 99 11.92 -0.12 -5.00
CA CYS A 99 10.76 -0.28 -4.13
C CYS A 99 10.14 -1.67 -4.13
N ASN A 100 10.66 -2.61 -4.94
CA ASN A 100 9.97 -3.84 -5.33
C ASN A 100 8.48 -3.60 -5.60
N LEU A 101 8.17 -2.65 -6.48
CA LEU A 101 6.80 -2.33 -6.89
C LEU A 101 6.59 -2.69 -8.36
N PHE A 102 5.58 -3.52 -8.61
CA PHE A 102 5.16 -4.00 -9.92
C PHE A 102 3.64 -3.78 -10.02
N ASP A 103 3.20 -3.05 -11.06
CA ASP A 103 1.80 -2.71 -11.30
C ASP A 103 1.51 -2.57 -12.81
N ASP A 104 0.45 -3.22 -13.29
CA ASP A 104 -0.06 -3.18 -14.68
C ASP A 104 -1.11 -2.10 -14.90
N GLU A 105 -1.60 -1.49 -13.82
CA GLU A 105 -2.46 -0.32 -13.85
C GLU A 105 -1.62 0.95 -13.93
N ASP A 106 -1.96 1.86 -14.83
CA ASP A 106 -1.32 3.18 -14.88
C ASP A 106 -2.03 4.11 -13.89
N ARG A 107 -1.30 4.54 -12.85
CA ARG A 107 -1.70 5.57 -11.89
C ARG A 107 -0.70 6.75 -11.92
N SER A 108 0.02 6.87 -13.03
CA SER A 108 1.20 7.71 -13.23
C SER A 108 2.20 7.55 -12.07
N GLN A 109 2.51 6.31 -11.70
CA GLN A 109 3.46 6.00 -10.64
C GLN A 109 4.86 6.54 -10.99
N TYR A 110 5.59 7.05 -10.00
CA TYR A 110 6.99 7.44 -10.15
C TYR A 110 7.75 7.23 -8.85
N HIS A 111 9.03 6.88 -8.94
CA HIS A 111 9.92 6.86 -7.77
C HIS A 111 10.34 8.29 -7.43
N CYS A 112 10.16 8.71 -6.17
CA CYS A 112 10.80 9.91 -5.66
C CYS A 112 12.02 9.50 -4.84
N ASP A 113 13.18 9.87 -5.37
CA ASP A 113 14.49 9.47 -4.87
C ASP A 113 14.74 10.06 -3.46
N GLY A 114 14.42 11.34 -3.22
CA GLY A 114 14.50 11.99 -1.91
C GLY A 114 13.53 11.44 -0.84
N CYS A 115 12.36 10.91 -1.23
CA CYS A 115 11.50 10.14 -0.30
C CYS A 115 11.88 8.64 -0.24
N GLY A 116 12.76 8.17 -1.12
CA GLY A 116 13.08 6.75 -1.31
C GLY A 116 11.87 5.84 -1.58
N ILE A 117 10.73 6.37 -2.04
CA ILE A 117 9.48 5.60 -2.28
C ILE A 117 8.76 6.03 -3.56
N CYS A 118 7.95 5.11 -4.10
CA CYS A 118 7.04 5.41 -5.19
C CYS A 118 5.86 6.27 -4.71
N ARG A 119 5.58 7.35 -5.42
CA ARG A 119 4.35 8.16 -5.32
C ARG A 119 3.51 7.93 -6.58
N VAL A 120 2.28 8.44 -6.59
CA VAL A 120 1.32 8.36 -7.71
C VAL A 120 1.06 9.74 -8.29
N GLY A 121 0.48 9.80 -9.50
CA GLY A 121 0.02 11.06 -10.10
C GLY A 121 1.05 11.85 -10.93
N GLY A 122 2.20 11.26 -11.26
CA GLY A 122 3.12 11.73 -12.31
C GLY A 122 4.21 12.69 -11.84
N ARG A 123 5.47 12.37 -12.19
CA ARG A 123 6.67 13.15 -11.78
C ARG A 123 6.59 14.64 -12.17
N THR A 124 5.89 14.99 -13.24
CA THR A 124 5.76 16.39 -13.71
C THR A 124 4.81 17.26 -12.88
N ARG A 125 3.94 16.67 -12.03
CA ARG A 125 2.99 17.43 -11.21
C ARG A 125 3.47 17.68 -9.78
N PHE A 126 4.61 17.12 -9.38
CA PHE A 126 5.15 17.22 -8.04
C PHE A 126 6.66 17.53 -8.07
N PHE A 127 7.15 18.23 -7.05
CA PHE A 127 8.58 18.36 -6.76
C PHE A 127 8.88 17.78 -5.37
N HIS A 128 10.11 17.34 -5.14
CA HIS A 128 10.58 17.09 -3.78
C HIS A 128 11.05 18.42 -3.17
N CYS A 129 10.61 18.72 -1.95
CA CYS A 129 11.14 19.80 -1.14
C CYS A 129 12.02 19.18 -0.04
N GLU A 130 13.34 19.35 -0.18
CA GLU A 130 14.34 18.76 0.74
C GLU A 130 14.11 19.21 2.19
N VAL A 131 13.77 20.49 2.42
CA VAL A 131 13.54 21.03 3.78
C VAL A 131 12.34 20.34 4.44
N CYS A 132 11.22 20.23 3.72
CA CYS A 132 10.02 19.52 4.19
C CYS A 132 10.19 17.98 4.18
N ASN A 133 11.25 17.46 3.55
CA ASN A 133 11.44 16.04 3.22
C ASN A 133 10.19 15.43 2.54
N MET A 134 9.54 16.15 1.61
CA MET A 134 8.23 15.76 1.07
C MET A 134 8.04 16.05 -0.42
N CYS A 135 7.25 15.22 -1.09
CA CYS A 135 6.71 15.51 -2.41
C CYS A 135 5.52 16.48 -2.30
N LEU A 136 5.64 17.66 -2.90
CA LEU A 136 4.60 18.70 -2.90
C LEU A 136 4.13 19.00 -4.33
N PRO A 137 2.86 19.40 -4.55
CA PRO A 137 2.38 19.79 -5.89
C PRO A 137 3.18 20.95 -6.46
N MET A 138 3.48 20.93 -7.78
CA MET A 138 4.30 21.95 -8.46
C MET A 138 3.81 23.39 -8.24
N GLN A 139 2.51 23.59 -7.99
CA GLN A 139 1.94 24.89 -7.65
C GLN A 139 2.65 25.55 -6.45
N LEU A 140 2.95 24.78 -5.40
CA LEU A 140 3.67 25.24 -4.19
C LEU A 140 5.17 25.56 -4.44
N LYS A 141 5.67 25.32 -5.66
CA LYS A 141 6.99 25.79 -6.12
C LYS A 141 6.93 27.17 -6.78
N TYR A 142 5.78 27.53 -7.38
CA TYR A 142 5.59 28.78 -8.09
C TYR A 142 5.01 29.87 -7.17
N ASP A 143 3.96 29.54 -6.42
CA ASP A 143 3.31 30.46 -5.48
C ASP A 143 4.15 30.68 -4.20
N GLY A 144 5.09 29.76 -3.96
CA GLY A 144 5.86 29.65 -2.73
C GLY A 144 5.09 28.94 -1.60
N HIS A 145 5.82 28.20 -0.77
CA HIS A 145 5.27 27.62 0.45
C HIS A 145 6.23 27.87 1.62
N ARG A 146 5.68 28.10 2.81
CA ARG A 146 6.49 28.14 4.03
C ARG A 146 6.93 26.72 4.34
N CYS A 147 8.24 26.47 4.26
CA CYS A 147 8.81 25.19 4.65
C CYS A 147 8.66 24.97 6.16
N VAL A 148 8.32 23.75 6.56
CA VAL A 148 8.40 23.27 7.95
C VAL A 148 9.35 22.09 7.93
N GLU A 149 10.45 22.17 8.67
CA GLU A 149 11.54 21.21 8.55
C GLU A 149 11.10 19.80 8.96
N ASN A 150 11.46 18.78 8.16
CA ASN A 150 11.18 17.37 8.42
C ASN A 150 9.69 17.02 8.66
N VAL A 151 8.74 17.93 8.32
CA VAL A 151 7.32 17.82 8.69
C VAL A 151 6.65 16.53 8.21
N SER A 152 7.13 15.93 7.11
CA SER A 152 6.63 14.64 6.61
C SER A 152 6.90 13.45 7.54
N ARG A 153 7.79 13.60 8.54
CA ARG A 153 8.11 12.58 9.56
C ARG A 153 7.25 12.70 10.82
N SER A 154 6.39 13.70 10.92
CA SER A 154 5.40 13.80 12.00
C SER A 154 4.23 12.86 11.73
N ASN A 155 3.72 12.21 12.78
CA ASN A 155 2.46 11.47 12.70
C ASN A 155 1.27 12.45 12.65
N CYS A 156 0.13 11.99 12.13
CA CYS A 156 -1.08 12.82 12.07
C CYS A 156 -1.59 13.11 13.49
N PRO A 157 -1.82 14.38 13.87
CA PRO A 157 -2.20 14.74 15.24
C PRO A 157 -3.60 14.28 15.67
N VAL A 158 -4.38 13.69 14.75
CA VAL A 158 -5.75 13.21 15.02
C VAL A 158 -5.79 11.71 15.31
N CYS A 159 -5.12 10.90 14.48
CA CYS A 159 -5.12 9.43 14.59
C CYS A 159 -3.79 8.84 15.08
N LEU A 160 -2.74 9.68 15.23
CA LEU A 160 -1.39 9.31 15.63
C LEU A 160 -0.64 8.35 14.68
N GLU A 161 -1.15 8.12 13.47
CA GLU A 161 -0.55 7.28 12.43
C GLU A 161 0.47 8.04 11.54
N ASP A 162 1.41 7.31 10.93
CA ASP A 162 2.44 7.85 10.03
C ASP A 162 1.85 8.58 8.81
N ILE A 163 2.44 9.72 8.45
CA ILE A 163 2.07 10.48 7.24
C ILE A 163 3.00 10.16 6.07
N HIS A 164 4.27 9.84 6.30
CA HIS A 164 5.27 9.74 5.24
C HIS A 164 4.95 8.61 4.24
N THR A 165 4.62 7.42 4.76
CA THR A 165 4.44 6.18 4.00
C THR A 165 2.97 5.79 3.80
N SER A 166 2.03 6.54 4.40
CA SER A 166 0.59 6.33 4.24
C SER A 166 0.13 6.46 2.78
N ARG A 167 -0.96 5.74 2.46
CA ARG A 167 -1.69 5.87 1.20
C ARG A 167 -2.70 7.02 1.22
N ILE A 168 -3.11 7.49 2.39
CA ILE A 168 -4.09 8.57 2.52
C ILE A 168 -3.39 9.89 2.15
N PRO A 169 -3.91 10.68 1.20
CA PRO A 169 -3.32 11.98 0.87
C PRO A 169 -3.22 12.87 2.12
N CYS A 170 -2.13 13.63 2.25
CA CYS A 170 -2.04 14.64 3.28
C CYS A 170 -2.83 15.90 2.89
N HIS A 171 -3.50 16.51 3.85
CA HIS A 171 -3.95 17.91 3.78
C HIS A 171 -2.98 18.78 4.59
N ILE A 172 -2.79 20.03 4.15
CA ILE A 172 -1.89 21.01 4.77
C ILE A 172 -2.71 22.30 4.97
N PRO A 173 -3.21 22.59 6.18
CA PRO A 173 -3.83 23.87 6.51
C PRO A 173 -2.78 24.99 6.59
N ASP A 174 -3.23 26.24 6.68
CA ASP A 174 -2.37 27.44 6.75
C ASP A 174 -1.38 27.43 7.94
N CYS A 175 -1.66 26.62 8.97
CA CYS A 175 -0.75 26.40 10.10
C CYS A 175 0.45 25.49 9.78
N GLY A 176 0.58 24.97 8.55
CA GLY A 176 1.71 24.18 8.08
C GLY A 176 1.81 22.74 8.59
N HIS A 177 0.91 22.32 9.48
CA HIS A 177 0.88 20.95 10.01
C HIS A 177 0.28 19.99 8.98
N LEU A 178 0.76 18.74 8.95
CA LEU A 178 0.19 17.71 8.09
C LEU A 178 -0.91 16.92 8.82
N LEU A 179 -2.03 16.69 8.14
CA LEU A 179 -3.06 15.75 8.56
C LEU A 179 -3.31 14.75 7.43
N HIS A 180 -3.73 13.52 7.73
CA HIS A 180 -4.38 12.70 6.70
C HIS A 180 -5.69 13.39 6.28
N ARG A 181 -5.97 13.41 4.97
CA ARG A 181 -7.13 14.10 4.40
C ARG A 181 -8.46 13.66 5.03
N THR A 182 -8.62 12.37 5.31
CA THR A 182 -9.80 11.83 6.01
C THR A 182 -9.96 12.42 7.40
N CYS A 183 -8.89 12.51 8.18
CA CYS A 183 -8.91 13.11 9.52
C CYS A 183 -9.21 14.61 9.49
N PHE A 184 -8.77 15.33 8.45
CA PHE A 184 -9.15 16.73 8.24
C PHE A 184 -10.64 16.85 7.87
N GLU A 185 -11.13 16.03 6.94
CA GLU A 185 -12.55 16.00 6.54
C GLU A 185 -13.46 15.63 7.73
N GLU A 186 -13.07 14.70 8.59
CA GLU A 186 -13.77 14.38 9.84
C GLU A 186 -13.83 15.56 10.82
N LEU A 187 -12.74 16.32 10.98
CA LEU A 187 -12.74 17.51 11.84
C LEU A 187 -13.68 18.59 11.30
N VAL A 188 -13.63 18.87 9.98
CA VAL A 188 -14.50 19.86 9.34
C VAL A 188 -15.97 19.47 9.49
N ILE A 189 -16.32 18.20 9.25
CA ILE A 189 -17.71 17.70 9.39
C ILE A 189 -18.20 17.82 10.84
N ARG A 190 -17.35 17.58 11.85
CA ARG A 190 -17.71 17.71 13.28
C ARG A 190 -17.77 19.15 13.79
N CYS A 191 -17.35 20.13 12.99
CA CYS A 191 -17.44 21.56 13.32
C CYS A 191 -18.65 22.27 12.70
N VAL A 192 -19.55 21.55 12.01
CA VAL A 192 -20.84 22.09 11.52
C VAL A 192 -21.94 21.76 12.51
N CYS A 193 -22.13 22.64 13.50
CA CYS A 193 -23.21 22.64 14.50
C CYS A 193 -23.85 24.03 14.56
#